data_AF-A0A835LAH0-F1
#
_entry.id   AF-A0A835LAH0-F1
#
_cell.length_a   1.000
_cell.length_b   1.000
_cell.length_c   1.000
_cell.angle_alpha   90.00
_cell.angle_beta   90.00
_cell.angle_gamma   90.00
#
_symmetry.space_group_name_H-M   'P 1'
#
loop_
_entity.id
_entity.type
_entity.pdbx_description
1 polymer ?
#
loop_
_entity_poly.entity_id
_entity_poly.type
_entity_poly.pdbx_seq_one_letter_code
_entity_poly.pdbx_strand_id
1 'polypeptide(L)'
;MSAMHDDMKKMVETLVRDNASLTKKYTAINDTVTELSERLNNLEQHLRESNLEIQAVPESHNENLPILLQQCSRVVGHNIQQDDVIKCTRVAKLNKENYIPVTTVCDFFNKCGNIITNPSDHMTCILGDVNLGNIKWSIETGCPLNHNCEKSTSLFNLFQSTAISQLNHLVNLNGRILDLAITNCPDLFTLTPSIPISRLDVHHPPFELVLSSEAASSVLHNYVEKLCFRKTDYDSCKRDISLIDWTQHALGMSCDNFTHHPITP
;
A
#
# COMPACT_ATOMS: atom_id res chain seq x y z
N MET A 1 -41.33 1.52 -61.18
CA MET A 1 -40.41 0.78 -60.30
C MET A 1 -38.95 1.30 -60.33
N SER A 2 -38.50 2.04 -61.36
CA SER A 2 -37.08 2.49 -61.45
C SER A 2 -36.70 3.61 -60.46
N ALA A 3 -37.47 4.69 -60.36
CA ALA A 3 -37.08 5.87 -59.56
C ALA A 3 -36.93 5.58 -58.05
N MET A 4 -37.86 4.82 -57.47
CA MET A 4 -37.82 4.46 -56.05
C MET A 4 -36.63 3.53 -55.72
N HIS A 5 -36.22 2.69 -56.68
CA HIS A 5 -35.04 1.85 -56.53
C HIS A 5 -33.75 2.69 -56.61
N ASP A 6 -33.70 3.68 -57.50
CA ASP A 6 -32.56 4.59 -57.63
C ASP A 6 -32.40 5.51 -56.40
N ASP A 7 -33.52 6.01 -55.85
CA ASP A 7 -33.52 6.78 -54.60
C ASP A 7 -33.07 5.94 -53.39
N MET A 8 -33.54 4.70 -53.31
CA MET A 8 -33.12 3.76 -52.26
C MET A 8 -31.62 3.46 -52.37
N LYS A 9 -31.11 3.24 -53.59
CA LYS A 9 -29.68 3.02 -53.83
C LYS A 9 -28.86 4.22 -53.38
N LYS A 10 -29.28 5.44 -53.72
CA LYS A 10 -28.60 6.68 -53.30
C LYS A 10 -28.61 6.88 -51.80
N MET A 11 -29.71 6.50 -51.12
CA MET A 11 -29.80 6.52 -49.66
C MET A 11 -28.84 5.52 -49.02
N VAL A 12 -28.78 4.28 -49.53
CA VAL A 12 -27.84 3.25 -49.05
C VAL A 12 -26.40 3.70 -49.23
N GLU A 13 -26.04 4.25 -50.40
CA GLU A 13 -24.71 4.78 -50.67
C GLU A 13 -24.33 5.91 -49.71
N THR A 14 -25.30 6.76 -49.34
CA THR A 14 -25.11 7.84 -48.37
C THR A 14 -24.90 7.28 -46.96
N LEU A 15 -25.75 6.36 -46.52
CA LEU A 15 -25.62 5.71 -45.20
C LEU A 15 -24.32 4.94 -45.05
N VAL A 16 -23.86 4.26 -46.09
CA VAL A 16 -22.56 3.56 -46.10
C VAL A 16 -21.41 4.56 -45.95
N ARG A 17 -21.48 5.69 -46.66
CA ARG A 17 -20.47 6.76 -46.56
C ARG A 17 -20.46 7.39 -45.16
N ASP A 18 -21.63 7.64 -44.59
CA ASP A 18 -21.75 8.24 -43.26
C ASP A 18 -21.28 7.29 -42.17
N ASN A 19 -21.62 6.00 -42.26
CA ASN A 19 -21.10 4.98 -41.35
C ASN A 19 -19.57 4.85 -41.44
N ALA A 20 -19.00 4.85 -42.65
CA ALA A 20 -17.55 4.83 -42.81
C ALA A 20 -16.89 6.07 -42.16
N SER A 21 -17.50 7.25 -42.31
CA SER A 21 -17.03 8.47 -41.65
C SER A 21 -17.19 8.41 -40.13
N LEU A 22 -18.27 7.84 -39.62
CA LEU A 22 -18.53 7.70 -38.18
C LEU A 22 -17.52 6.75 -37.54
N THR A 23 -17.28 5.58 -38.15
CA THR A 23 -16.27 4.63 -37.68
C THR A 23 -14.88 5.27 -37.62
N LYS A 24 -14.50 6.05 -38.64
CA LYS A 24 -13.21 6.76 -38.65
C LYS A 24 -13.09 7.80 -37.53
N LYS A 25 -14.18 8.52 -37.22
CA LYS A 25 -14.20 9.46 -36.09
C LYS A 25 -14.17 8.73 -34.75
N TYR A 26 -14.90 7.62 -34.63
CA TYR A 26 -14.92 6.79 -33.44
C TYR A 26 -13.53 6.25 -33.10
N THR A 27 -12.81 5.70 -34.10
CA THR A 27 -11.44 5.22 -33.89
C THR A 27 -10.52 6.36 -33.47
N ALA A 28 -10.57 7.51 -34.16
CA ALA A 28 -9.72 8.65 -33.82
C ALA A 28 -9.97 9.19 -32.40
N ILE A 29 -11.23 9.25 -31.97
CA ILE A 29 -11.59 9.64 -30.60
C ILE A 29 -11.07 8.61 -29.61
N ASN A 30 -11.24 7.31 -29.87
CA ASN A 30 -10.77 6.25 -28.99
C ASN A 30 -9.25 6.25 -28.84
N ASP A 31 -8.52 6.49 -29.92
CA ASP A 31 -7.06 6.65 -29.90
C ASP A 31 -6.67 7.86 -29.04
N THR A 32 -7.35 8.98 -29.18
CA THR A 32 -7.12 10.19 -28.37
C THR A 32 -7.41 9.95 -26.89
N VAL A 33 -8.50 9.23 -26.58
CA VAL A 33 -8.85 8.88 -25.19
C VAL A 33 -7.79 7.96 -24.57
N THR A 34 -7.28 7.01 -25.36
CA THR A 34 -6.20 6.11 -24.92
C THR A 34 -4.93 6.90 -24.62
N GLU A 35 -4.51 7.76 -25.53
CA GLU A 35 -3.33 8.62 -25.35
C GLU A 35 -3.46 9.54 -24.13
N LEU A 36 -4.63 10.19 -23.96
CA LEU A 36 -4.88 11.06 -22.81
C LEU A 36 -4.89 10.28 -21.50
N SER A 37 -5.44 9.06 -21.48
CA SER A 37 -5.43 8.19 -20.30
C SER A 37 -4.01 7.79 -19.91
N GLU A 38 -3.16 7.46 -20.89
CA GLU A 38 -1.75 7.17 -20.64
C GLU A 38 -1.00 8.39 -20.09
N ARG A 39 -1.23 9.58 -20.66
CA ARG A 39 -0.62 10.82 -20.19
C ARG A 39 -1.07 11.17 -18.78
N LEU A 40 -2.36 11.01 -18.47
CA LEU A 40 -2.90 11.22 -17.13
C LEU A 40 -2.26 10.26 -16.13
N ASN A 41 -2.19 8.97 -16.44
CA ASN A 41 -1.55 7.97 -15.58
C ASN A 41 -0.08 8.29 -15.31
N ASN A 42 0.67 8.70 -16.33
CA ASN A 42 2.06 9.10 -16.16
C ASN A 42 2.19 10.34 -15.25
N LEU A 43 1.28 11.32 -15.39
CA LEU A 43 1.25 12.50 -14.53
C LEU A 43 0.89 12.13 -13.08
N GLU A 44 -0.11 11.28 -12.87
CA GLU A 44 -0.48 10.83 -11.52
C GLU A 44 0.67 10.08 -10.84
N GLN A 45 1.37 9.21 -11.57
CA GLN A 45 2.58 8.55 -11.07
C GLN A 45 3.66 9.57 -10.69
N HIS A 46 3.89 10.58 -11.52
CA HIS A 46 4.82 11.68 -11.22
C HIS A 46 4.38 12.58 -10.06
N LEU A 47 3.10 12.59 -9.69
CA LEU A 47 2.64 13.32 -8.50
C LEU A 47 2.76 12.49 -7.22
N ARG A 48 2.93 11.17 -7.34
CA ARG A 48 3.06 10.23 -6.21
C ARG A 48 4.44 9.63 -6.07
N GLU A 49 5.40 10.03 -6.89
CA GLU A 49 6.73 9.44 -6.80
C GLU A 49 7.45 9.76 -5.48
N SER A 50 7.05 10.80 -4.75
CA SER A 50 7.61 11.26 -3.47
C SER A 50 6.75 10.87 -2.26
N ASN A 51 5.86 9.89 -2.46
CA ASN A 51 4.79 9.55 -1.54
C ASN A 51 5.01 8.12 -0.99
N LEU A 52 5.03 7.98 0.34
CA LEU A 52 5.31 6.74 1.10
C LEU A 52 4.03 6.32 1.79
N GLU A 53 3.38 5.34 1.22
CA GLU A 53 2.12 4.81 1.73
C GLU A 53 2.33 3.90 2.97
N ILE A 54 1.92 4.37 4.14
CA ILE A 54 1.90 3.60 5.40
C ILE A 54 0.48 3.13 5.66
N GLN A 55 0.27 1.83 5.49
CA GLN A 55 -1.04 1.20 5.67
C GLN A 55 -1.25 0.70 7.10
N ALA A 56 -2.52 0.47 7.46
CA ALA A 56 -2.93 -0.17 8.71
C ALA A 56 -2.48 0.55 10.01
N VAL A 57 -2.15 1.83 9.93
CA VAL A 57 -1.87 2.66 11.11
C VAL A 57 -3.16 2.95 11.87
N PRO A 58 -3.31 2.56 13.15
CA PRO A 58 -4.51 2.82 13.94
C PRO A 58 -4.90 4.32 13.92
N GLU A 59 -6.20 4.60 13.85
CA GLU A 59 -6.73 5.96 13.80
C GLU A 59 -7.09 6.46 15.22
N SER A 60 -6.84 7.75 15.51
CA SER A 60 -7.34 8.40 16.72
C SER A 60 -7.87 9.81 16.42
N HIS A 61 -8.88 10.25 17.17
CA HIS A 61 -9.58 11.52 16.92
C HIS A 61 -8.65 12.76 16.96
N ASN A 62 -7.57 12.70 17.76
CA ASN A 62 -6.62 13.80 17.92
C ASN A 62 -5.20 13.36 17.51
N GLU A 63 -5.09 12.59 16.43
CA GLU A 63 -3.80 12.13 15.96
C GLU A 63 -2.93 13.26 15.41
N ASN A 64 -1.63 13.15 15.66
CA ASN A 64 -0.61 13.96 15.03
C ASN A 64 0.23 13.05 14.12
N LEU A 65 -0.11 13.03 12.83
CA LEU A 65 0.50 12.13 11.86
C LEU A 65 2.03 12.31 11.73
N PRO A 66 2.59 13.53 11.72
CA PRO A 66 4.04 13.70 11.79
C PRO A 66 4.71 13.05 13.00
N ILE A 67 4.12 13.18 14.20
CA ILE A 67 4.65 12.54 15.41
C ILE A 67 4.57 11.02 15.28
N LEU A 68 3.44 10.51 14.78
CA LEU A 68 3.25 9.07 14.60
C LEU A 68 4.26 8.51 13.58
N LEU A 69 4.47 9.20 12.46
CA LEU A 69 5.49 8.87 11.49
C LEU A 69 6.89 8.84 12.12
N GLN A 70 7.22 9.82 12.95
CA GLN A 70 8.50 9.86 13.68
C GLN A 70 8.63 8.70 14.68
N GLN A 71 7.55 8.29 15.34
CA GLN A 71 7.53 7.12 16.20
C GLN A 71 7.75 5.84 15.38
N CYS A 72 7.03 5.67 14.27
CA CYS A 72 7.23 4.57 13.34
C CYS A 72 8.67 4.54 12.82
N SER A 73 9.23 5.71 12.47
CA SER A 73 10.60 5.81 11.99
C SER A 73 11.59 5.32 13.06
N ARG A 74 11.40 5.71 14.33
CA ARG A 74 12.29 5.30 15.43
C ARG A 74 12.29 3.79 15.64
N VAL A 75 11.13 3.16 15.52
CA VAL A 75 11.01 1.69 15.63
C VAL A 75 11.83 0.99 14.54
N VAL A 76 11.91 1.56 13.34
CA VAL A 76 12.71 1.02 12.23
C VAL A 76 14.15 1.58 12.21
N GLY A 77 14.62 2.21 13.28
CA GLY A 77 16.00 2.71 13.39
C GLY A 77 16.27 4.06 12.71
N HIS A 78 15.22 4.82 12.39
CA HIS A 78 15.30 6.11 11.72
C HIS A 78 14.78 7.29 12.55
N ASN A 79 15.34 8.46 12.29
CA ASN A 79 14.88 9.71 12.85
C ASN A 79 14.37 10.62 11.73
N ILE A 80 13.09 10.51 11.40
CA ILE A 80 12.42 11.46 10.50
C ILE A 80 12.17 12.74 11.31
N GLN A 81 12.63 13.87 10.79
CA GLN A 81 12.35 15.18 11.36
C GLN A 81 11.06 15.75 10.77
N GLN A 82 10.43 16.68 11.48
CA GLN A 82 9.20 17.31 11.00
C GLN A 82 9.41 18.09 9.69
N ASP A 83 10.59 18.71 9.53
CA ASP A 83 10.97 19.44 8.32
C ASP A 83 11.21 18.54 7.11
N ASP A 84 11.39 17.23 7.32
CA ASP A 84 11.51 16.23 6.25
C ASP A 84 10.15 15.93 5.60
N VAL A 85 9.04 16.38 6.20
CA VAL A 85 7.68 16.00 5.83
C VAL A 85 6.95 17.20 5.26
N ILE A 86 6.93 17.31 3.92
CA ILE A 86 6.23 18.39 3.21
C ILE A 86 4.73 18.37 3.54
N LYS A 87 4.12 17.18 3.54
CA LYS A 87 2.72 16.98 3.85
C LYS A 87 2.50 15.55 4.31
N CYS A 88 1.67 15.37 5.35
CA CYS A 88 1.29 14.07 5.87
C CYS A 88 -0.21 14.09 6.17
N THR A 89 -0.96 13.25 5.46
CA THR A 89 -2.43 13.21 5.54
C THR A 89 -2.92 11.78 5.42
N ARG A 90 -4.03 11.47 6.11
CA ARG A 90 -4.80 10.26 5.82
C ARG A 90 -5.43 10.37 4.44
N VAL A 91 -5.37 9.30 3.66
CA VAL A 91 -6.18 9.17 2.44
C VAL A 91 -7.63 8.90 2.86
N ALA A 92 -8.61 9.52 2.23
CA ALA A 92 -10.02 9.28 2.58
C ALA A 92 -10.46 7.87 2.17
N LYS A 93 -11.26 7.20 3.02
CA LYS A 93 -11.85 5.90 2.67
C LYS A 93 -12.85 6.07 1.52
N LEU A 94 -12.72 5.22 0.50
CA LEU A 94 -13.70 5.12 -0.57
C LEU A 94 -15.03 4.52 -0.06
N ASN A 95 -14.94 3.57 0.89
CA ASN A 95 -16.08 3.00 1.61
C ASN A 95 -15.96 3.29 3.11
N LYS A 96 -16.87 4.12 3.64
CA LYS A 96 -16.87 4.56 5.04
C LYS A 96 -17.24 3.45 6.04
N GLU A 97 -17.82 2.34 5.57
CA GLU A 97 -18.17 1.19 6.41
C GLU A 97 -16.99 0.24 6.64
N ASN A 98 -15.85 0.47 5.99
CA ASN A 98 -14.67 -0.38 6.13
C ASN A 98 -13.85 -0.01 7.40
N TYR A 99 -13.66 -1.01 8.28
CA TYR A 99 -12.93 -0.86 9.55
C TYR A 99 -11.41 -0.90 9.41
N ILE A 100 -10.88 -1.16 8.21
CA ILE A 100 -9.43 -1.12 7.94
C ILE A 100 -8.93 0.33 8.09
N PRO A 101 -7.82 0.59 8.82
CA PRO A 101 -7.28 1.93 8.98
C PRO A 101 -6.74 2.55 7.67
N VAL A 102 -6.90 3.86 7.47
CA VAL A 102 -6.48 4.54 6.22
C VAL A 102 -4.99 4.81 6.08
N THR A 103 -4.51 4.83 4.83
CA THR A 103 -3.09 5.01 4.44
C THR A 103 -2.56 6.43 4.70
N THR A 104 -1.28 6.55 5.07
CA THR A 104 -0.49 7.81 5.27
C THR A 104 0.63 7.94 4.22
N VAL A 105 1.12 9.13 3.83
CA VAL A 105 2.00 9.33 2.64
C VAL A 105 3.28 10.22 2.89
N CYS A 106 4.55 9.80 2.60
CA CYS A 106 5.84 10.58 2.79
C CYS A 106 7.06 10.34 1.80
N ASP A 107 8.18 11.08 1.82
CA ASP A 107 9.32 10.90 0.85
C ASP A 107 10.36 9.80 1.24
N PHE A 108 10.79 8.91 0.32
CA PHE A 108 11.35 7.56 0.66
C PHE A 108 12.84 7.22 0.32
N PHE A 109 13.36 7.46 -0.90
CA PHE A 109 14.53 6.69 -1.39
C PHE A 109 15.91 7.02 -0.82
N ASN A 110 16.20 8.27 -0.46
CA ASN A 110 17.53 8.64 0.01
C ASN A 110 17.89 8.04 1.39
N LYS A 111 16.93 7.40 2.08
CA LYS A 111 17.12 6.83 3.43
C LYS A 111 17.16 5.30 3.48
N CYS A 112 16.70 4.57 2.45
CA CYS A 112 16.78 3.09 2.40
C CYS A 112 18.22 2.57 2.46
N GLY A 113 19.18 3.31 1.89
CA GLY A 113 20.61 2.98 1.96
C GLY A 113 21.10 2.81 3.39
N ASN A 114 20.58 3.60 4.33
CA ASN A 114 20.97 3.53 5.73
C ASN A 114 20.32 2.35 6.48
N ILE A 115 19.18 1.83 6.02
CA ILE A 115 18.55 0.61 6.58
C ILE A 115 19.37 -0.61 6.17
N ILE A 116 19.73 -0.66 4.88
CA ILE A 116 20.42 -1.81 4.30
C ILE A 116 21.88 -1.87 4.75
N THR A 117 22.51 -0.73 5.05
CA THR A 117 23.94 -0.66 5.43
C THR A 117 24.21 -0.77 6.93
N ASN A 118 23.18 -0.87 7.79
CA ASN A 118 23.35 -0.71 9.23
C ASN A 118 22.39 -1.62 10.01
N PRO A 119 22.81 -2.60 10.84
CA PRO A 119 24.09 -3.33 10.94
C PRO A 119 24.25 -4.46 9.90
N SER A 120 25.49 -4.87 9.61
CA SER A 120 25.89 -5.87 8.59
C SER A 120 25.29 -7.28 8.72
N ASP A 121 24.68 -7.60 9.85
CA ASP A 121 24.19 -8.96 10.15
C ASP A 121 22.68 -9.13 9.98
N HIS A 122 21.96 -8.07 9.60
CA HIS A 122 20.52 -8.13 9.42
C HIS A 122 20.14 -8.50 7.97
N MET A 123 19.39 -9.59 7.87
CA MET A 123 18.66 -9.95 6.66
C MET A 123 17.48 -9.01 6.47
N THR A 124 17.50 -8.24 5.39
CA THR A 124 16.53 -7.17 5.11
C THR A 124 15.86 -7.42 3.77
N CYS A 125 14.54 -7.48 3.77
CA CYS A 125 13.70 -7.53 2.58
C CYS A 125 12.76 -6.32 2.59
N ILE A 126 12.77 -5.54 1.51
CA ILE A 126 11.90 -4.37 1.32
C ILE A 126 10.90 -4.72 0.23
N LEU A 127 9.61 -4.59 0.57
CA LEU A 127 8.47 -4.80 -0.31
C LEU A 127 7.68 -3.51 -0.40
N GLY A 128 7.31 -3.07 -1.59
CA GLY A 128 6.44 -1.91 -1.72
C GLY A 128 6.01 -1.60 -3.14
N ASP A 129 4.91 -0.88 -3.25
CA ASP A 129 4.51 -0.18 -4.47
C ASP A 129 5.39 1.06 -4.62
N VAL A 130 6.37 0.94 -5.50
CA VAL A 130 7.42 1.93 -5.70
C VAL A 130 7.02 2.91 -6.82
N ASN A 131 6.02 2.56 -7.64
CA ASN A 131 5.47 3.40 -8.71
C ASN A 131 6.51 4.00 -9.68
N LEU A 132 7.65 3.34 -9.88
CA LEU A 132 8.74 3.80 -10.76
C LEU A 132 8.50 3.39 -12.22
N GLY A 133 7.36 3.80 -12.78
CA GLY A 133 6.91 3.40 -14.13
C GLY A 133 7.85 3.82 -15.28
N ASN A 134 8.74 4.78 -15.04
CA ASN A 134 9.72 5.25 -16.02
C ASN A 134 11.07 4.51 -15.93
N ILE A 135 11.26 3.63 -14.95
CA ILE A 135 12.48 2.85 -14.81
C ILE A 135 12.40 1.60 -15.67
N LYS A 136 13.40 1.43 -16.53
CA LYS A 136 13.68 0.18 -17.23
C LYS A 136 14.54 -0.69 -16.34
N TRP A 137 14.20 -1.95 -16.21
CA TRP A 137 14.93 -2.90 -15.37
C TRP A 137 15.68 -3.89 -16.25
N SER A 138 16.91 -4.23 -15.85
CA SER A 138 17.68 -5.30 -16.46
C SER A 138 17.15 -6.63 -15.95
N ILE A 139 16.69 -7.49 -16.86
CA ILE A 139 16.26 -8.85 -16.50
C ILE A 139 17.45 -9.69 -16.03
N GLU A 140 18.65 -9.43 -16.59
CA GLU A 140 19.87 -10.18 -16.26
C GLU A 140 20.45 -9.81 -14.91
N THR A 141 20.41 -8.53 -14.54
CA THR A 141 21.07 -8.03 -13.32
C THR A 141 20.09 -7.62 -12.21
N GLY A 142 18.79 -7.49 -12.52
CA GLY A 142 17.80 -6.93 -11.61
C GLY A 142 18.03 -5.45 -11.28
N CYS A 143 18.95 -4.79 -11.97
CA CYS A 143 19.30 -3.38 -11.72
C CYS A 143 18.52 -2.43 -12.64
N PRO A 144 18.24 -1.20 -12.19
CA PRO A 144 17.68 -0.17 -13.05
C PRO A 144 18.67 0.23 -14.16
N LEU A 145 18.20 0.28 -15.41
CA LEU A 145 18.98 0.55 -16.63
C LEU A 145 19.03 2.03 -17.02
N ASN A 146 18.04 2.83 -16.62
CA ASN A 146 17.99 4.25 -16.90
C ASN A 146 17.91 5.06 -15.60
N HIS A 147 18.64 6.17 -15.57
CA HIS A 147 18.79 7.06 -14.41
C HIS A 147 18.39 8.49 -14.78
N ASN A 148 17.28 8.63 -15.53
CA ASN A 148 16.86 9.91 -16.11
C ASN A 148 16.16 10.82 -15.09
N CYS A 149 16.01 10.37 -13.84
CA CYS A 149 15.45 11.15 -12.74
C CYS A 149 16.23 10.89 -11.45
N GLU A 150 16.11 11.79 -10.48
CA GLU A 150 16.83 11.68 -9.21
C GLU A 150 16.53 10.36 -8.49
N LYS A 151 15.30 9.85 -8.54
CA LYS A 151 14.91 8.59 -7.88
C LYS A 151 15.52 7.36 -8.51
N SER A 152 15.52 7.30 -9.84
CA SER A 152 16.17 6.19 -10.55
C SER A 152 17.68 6.21 -10.32
N THR A 153 18.27 7.40 -10.18
CA THR A 153 19.68 7.58 -9.79
C THR A 153 19.91 7.12 -8.34
N SER A 154 19.09 7.52 -7.38
CA SER A 154 19.21 7.10 -5.97
C SER A 154 19.02 5.59 -5.81
N LEU A 155 18.07 5.00 -6.52
CA LEU A 155 17.84 3.56 -6.52
C LEU A 155 18.99 2.81 -7.19
N PHE A 156 19.49 3.30 -8.32
CA PHE A 156 20.67 2.74 -8.96
C PHE A 156 21.88 2.79 -8.02
N ASN A 157 22.13 3.93 -7.39
CA ASN A 157 23.20 4.08 -6.41
C ASN A 157 23.04 3.12 -5.24
N LEU A 158 21.81 2.90 -4.77
CA LEU A 158 21.52 1.92 -3.71
C LEU A 158 21.92 0.50 -4.13
N PHE A 159 21.52 0.06 -5.32
CA PHE A 159 21.89 -1.25 -5.86
C PHE A 159 23.41 -1.38 -6.08
N GLN A 160 24.10 -0.30 -6.44
CA GLN A 160 25.56 -0.31 -6.62
C GLN A 160 26.33 -0.27 -5.29
N SER A 161 25.81 0.45 -4.29
CA SER A 161 26.50 0.65 -3.01
C SER A 161 26.17 -0.41 -1.97
N THR A 162 25.24 -1.31 -2.25
CA THR A 162 24.79 -2.34 -1.30
C THR A 162 24.67 -3.70 -2.00
N ALA A 163 24.74 -4.80 -1.25
CA ALA A 163 24.61 -6.15 -1.79
C ALA A 163 23.14 -6.56 -2.01
N ILE A 164 22.27 -5.62 -2.40
CA ILE A 164 20.86 -5.93 -2.64
C ILE A 164 20.60 -6.40 -4.06
N SER A 165 19.62 -7.28 -4.19
CA SER A 165 19.11 -7.74 -5.47
C SER A 165 17.60 -7.64 -5.51
N GLN A 166 17.07 -7.47 -6.71
CA GLN A 166 15.64 -7.55 -6.99
C GLN A 166 15.20 -9.02 -6.98
N LEU A 167 14.09 -9.31 -6.30
CA LEU A 167 13.49 -10.64 -6.22
C LEU A 167 12.40 -10.87 -7.27
N ASN A 168 11.61 -9.83 -7.58
CA ASN A 168 10.47 -9.94 -8.47
C ASN A 168 10.74 -9.26 -9.81
N HIS A 169 10.37 -9.89 -10.92
CA HIS A 169 10.49 -9.31 -12.28
C HIS A 169 9.12 -9.18 -12.96
N LEU A 170 8.09 -8.90 -12.16
CA LEU A 170 6.72 -8.90 -12.64
C LEU A 170 6.38 -7.58 -13.30
N VAL A 171 6.11 -7.67 -14.60
CA VAL A 171 5.67 -6.54 -15.40
C VAL A 171 4.15 -6.51 -15.47
N ASN A 172 3.59 -5.31 -15.43
CA ASN A 172 2.17 -5.09 -15.67
C ASN A 172 1.85 -5.12 -17.18
N LEU A 173 0.58 -4.87 -17.54
CA LEU A 173 0.12 -4.82 -18.94
C LEU A 173 0.91 -3.85 -19.83
N ASN A 174 1.53 -2.82 -19.25
CA ASN A 174 2.31 -1.82 -19.96
C ASN A 174 3.81 -2.16 -20.01
N GLY A 175 4.22 -3.36 -19.58
CA GLY A 175 5.62 -3.77 -19.53
C GLY A 175 6.43 -3.07 -18.43
N ARG A 176 5.77 -2.55 -17.38
CA ARG A 176 6.41 -1.79 -16.29
C ARG A 176 6.41 -2.59 -14.99
N ILE A 177 7.46 -2.44 -14.20
CA ILE A 177 7.55 -2.96 -12.83
C ILE A 177 7.22 -1.80 -11.88
N LEU A 178 6.10 -1.89 -11.16
CA LEU A 178 5.66 -0.87 -10.20
C LEU A 178 5.87 -1.32 -8.76
N ASP A 179 5.54 -2.59 -8.48
CA ASP A 179 5.80 -3.22 -7.19
C ASP A 179 7.22 -3.80 -7.18
N LEU A 180 7.98 -3.48 -6.14
CA LEU A 180 9.37 -3.89 -6.00
C LEU A 180 9.55 -4.71 -4.72
N ALA A 181 10.22 -5.84 -4.88
CA ALA A 181 10.76 -6.67 -3.82
C ALA A 181 12.28 -6.72 -3.97
N ILE A 182 13.00 -6.20 -2.98
CA ILE A 182 14.48 -6.19 -2.94
C ILE A 182 14.97 -6.74 -1.61
N THR A 183 16.10 -7.44 -1.64
CA THR A 183 16.69 -8.04 -0.43
C THR A 183 18.21 -8.08 -0.50
N ASN A 184 18.87 -8.12 0.66
CA ASN A 184 20.30 -8.43 0.76
C ASN A 184 20.60 -9.93 0.95
N CYS A 185 19.56 -10.79 0.98
CA CYS A 185 19.68 -12.23 1.15
C CYS A 185 18.75 -13.00 0.19
N PRO A 186 19.04 -13.00 -1.14
CA PRO A 186 18.13 -13.56 -2.13
C PRO A 186 17.87 -15.06 -1.96
N ASP A 187 18.87 -15.82 -1.50
CA ASP A 187 18.80 -17.28 -1.39
C ASP A 187 17.74 -17.78 -0.39
N LEU A 188 17.24 -16.89 0.49
CA LEU A 188 16.22 -17.23 1.47
C LEU A 188 14.79 -17.03 0.94
N PHE A 189 14.63 -16.36 -0.19
CA PHE A 189 13.31 -16.05 -0.73
C PHE A 189 13.06 -16.79 -2.03
N THR A 190 11.89 -17.41 -2.13
CA THR A 190 11.38 -17.97 -3.38
C THR A 190 10.15 -17.18 -3.81
N LEU A 191 10.16 -16.67 -5.05
CA LEU A 191 8.99 -16.06 -5.65
C LEU A 191 8.07 -17.16 -6.20
N THR A 192 6.82 -17.21 -5.72
CA THR A 192 5.81 -18.16 -6.19
C THR A 192 4.66 -17.44 -6.91
N PRO A 193 4.03 -18.10 -7.91
CA PRO A 193 2.80 -17.59 -8.50
C PRO A 193 1.72 -17.44 -7.43
N SER A 194 1.13 -16.25 -7.32
CA SER A 194 0.08 -15.96 -6.33
C SER A 194 -1.31 -16.26 -6.88
N ILE A 195 -2.19 -16.81 -6.03
CA ILE A 195 -3.63 -16.85 -6.28
C ILE A 195 -4.22 -15.52 -5.80
N PRO A 196 -4.86 -14.72 -6.67
CA PRO A 196 -5.43 -13.43 -6.27
C PRO A 196 -6.51 -13.62 -5.20
N ILE A 197 -6.29 -13.04 -4.02
CA ILE A 197 -7.26 -13.01 -2.91
C ILE A 197 -8.27 -11.87 -3.03
N SER A 198 -8.02 -10.92 -3.94
CA SER A 198 -8.86 -9.77 -4.24
C SER A 198 -9.09 -9.67 -5.75
N ARG A 199 -9.89 -8.68 -6.18
CA ARG A 199 -10.04 -8.38 -7.61
C ARG A 199 -8.67 -8.06 -8.20
N LEU A 200 -8.34 -8.73 -9.30
CA LEU A 200 -7.10 -8.52 -10.03
C LEU A 200 -6.96 -7.06 -10.45
N ASP A 201 -5.88 -6.43 -9.98
CA ASP A 201 -5.39 -5.18 -10.52
C ASP A 201 -4.39 -5.48 -11.62
N VAL A 202 -4.67 -5.01 -12.83
CA VAL A 202 -3.83 -5.25 -14.00
C VAL A 202 -2.54 -4.43 -13.99
N HIS A 203 -2.49 -3.37 -13.17
CA HIS A 203 -1.31 -2.54 -12.99
C HIS A 203 -0.38 -3.06 -11.89
N HIS A 204 -0.92 -3.85 -10.95
CA HIS A 204 -0.21 -4.44 -9.81
C HIS A 204 -0.42 -5.96 -9.75
N PRO A 205 0.32 -6.73 -10.58
CA PRO A 205 0.21 -8.18 -10.60
C PRO A 205 0.55 -8.78 -9.23
N PRO A 206 -0.31 -9.64 -8.65
CA PRO A 206 -0.04 -10.21 -7.34
C PRO A 206 1.12 -11.21 -7.39
N PHE A 207 1.91 -11.25 -6.32
CA PHE A 207 2.97 -12.23 -6.15
C PHE A 207 3.13 -12.65 -4.70
N GLU A 208 3.67 -13.85 -4.53
CA GLU A 208 3.94 -14.43 -3.22
C GLU A 208 5.45 -14.60 -3.06
N LEU A 209 5.95 -14.23 -1.88
CA LEU A 209 7.32 -14.43 -1.48
C LEU A 209 7.34 -15.40 -0.30
N VAL A 210 7.96 -16.54 -0.51
CA VAL A 210 8.12 -17.59 0.50
C VAL A 210 9.51 -17.45 1.11
N LEU A 211 9.56 -17.14 2.41
CA LEU A 211 10.80 -17.12 3.18
C LEU A 211 11.13 -18.54 3.67
N SER A 212 12.25 -19.07 3.23
CA SER A 212 12.79 -20.35 3.68
C SER A 212 13.61 -20.10 4.95
N SER A 213 13.05 -20.40 6.12
CA SER A 213 13.75 -20.31 7.40
C SER A 213 13.83 -21.68 8.07
N GLU A 214 15.04 -22.14 8.37
CA GLU A 214 15.29 -23.43 9.05
C GLU A 214 15.00 -23.37 10.56
N ALA A 215 14.82 -22.17 11.13
CA ALA A 215 14.69 -21.97 12.57
C ALA A 215 13.58 -20.96 12.88
N ALA A 216 12.33 -21.36 12.70
CA ALA A 216 11.26 -20.73 13.45
C ALA A 216 11.36 -21.18 14.91
N SER A 217 12.28 -20.56 15.66
CA SER A 217 12.03 -20.40 17.09
C SER A 217 10.70 -19.65 17.17
N SER A 218 9.66 -20.35 17.65
CA SER A 218 8.32 -19.84 17.94
C SER A 218 8.33 -18.32 17.98
N VAL A 219 7.60 -17.68 17.06
CA VAL A 219 7.31 -16.25 17.16
C VAL A 219 6.66 -16.09 18.52
N LEU A 220 7.47 -15.72 19.53
CA LEU A 220 7.01 -15.44 20.87
C LEU A 220 6.03 -14.30 20.69
N HIS A 221 4.76 -14.65 20.57
CA HIS A 221 3.69 -13.71 20.72
C HIS A 221 3.90 -13.17 22.12
N ASN A 222 4.41 -11.95 22.20
CA ASN A 222 4.27 -11.14 23.40
C ASN A 222 2.76 -10.99 23.55
N TYR A 223 2.16 -11.93 24.28
CA TYR A 223 0.75 -11.95 24.58
C TYR A 223 0.50 -10.76 25.48
N VAL A 224 0.15 -9.64 24.87
CA VAL A 224 -0.37 -8.48 25.59
C VAL A 224 -1.84 -8.79 25.80
N GLU A 225 -2.22 -9.19 27.02
CA GLU A 225 -3.62 -9.23 27.41
C GLU A 225 -4.25 -7.88 27.09
N LYS A 226 -5.14 -7.85 26.10
CA LYS A 226 -5.97 -6.71 25.79
C LYS A 226 -7.39 -7.03 26.19
N LEU A 227 -7.93 -6.26 27.11
CA LEU A 227 -9.34 -6.29 27.45
C LEU A 227 -10.15 -5.91 26.20
N CYS A 228 -10.92 -6.85 25.67
CA CYS A 228 -11.72 -6.65 24.46
C CYS A 228 -13.12 -6.14 24.83
N PHE A 229 -13.22 -4.86 25.22
CA PHE A 229 -14.48 -4.22 25.63
C PHE A 229 -15.60 -4.39 24.59
N ARG A 230 -15.27 -4.47 23.29
CA ARG A 230 -16.24 -4.65 22.20
C ARG A 230 -16.98 -5.99 22.25
N LYS A 231 -16.35 -7.04 22.79
CA LYS A 231 -16.94 -8.39 22.94
C LYS A 231 -17.43 -8.66 24.37
N THR A 232 -17.36 -7.67 25.26
CA THR A 232 -17.82 -7.81 26.63
C THR A 232 -19.33 -7.99 26.66
N ASP A 233 -19.79 -8.98 27.41
CA ASP A 233 -21.20 -9.17 27.72
C ASP A 233 -21.64 -8.12 28.76
N TYR A 234 -22.00 -6.94 28.26
CA TYR A 234 -22.42 -5.82 29.09
C TYR A 234 -23.68 -6.11 29.90
N ASP A 235 -24.54 -7.04 29.45
CA ASP A 235 -25.76 -7.38 30.17
C ASP A 235 -25.44 -8.26 31.38
N SER A 236 -24.50 -9.21 31.25
CA SER A 236 -23.94 -9.90 32.43
C SER A 236 -23.24 -8.94 33.37
N CYS A 237 -22.36 -8.07 32.89
CA CYS A 237 -21.68 -7.09 33.75
C CYS A 237 -22.67 -6.20 34.52
N LYS A 238 -23.74 -5.73 33.85
CA LYS A 238 -24.79 -4.93 34.51
C LYS A 238 -25.54 -5.74 35.56
N ARG A 239 -25.89 -7.01 35.27
CA ARG A 239 -26.51 -7.90 36.26
C ARG A 239 -25.61 -8.07 37.47
N ASP A 240 -24.34 -8.40 37.26
CA ASP A 240 -23.40 -8.64 38.34
C ASP A 240 -23.18 -7.38 39.19
N ILE A 241 -23.03 -6.22 38.56
CA ILE A 241 -22.93 -4.91 39.26
C ILE A 241 -24.21 -4.59 40.04
N SER A 242 -25.38 -4.96 39.52
CA SER A 242 -26.67 -4.71 40.19
C SER A 242 -26.90 -5.62 41.41
N LEU A 243 -26.18 -6.76 41.49
CA LEU A 243 -26.24 -7.68 42.63
C LEU A 243 -25.36 -7.20 43.80
N ILE A 244 -24.49 -6.21 43.58
CA ILE A 244 -23.65 -5.65 44.64
C ILE A 244 -24.53 -4.79 45.56
N ASP A 245 -24.62 -5.19 46.83
CA ASP A 245 -25.20 -4.37 47.89
C ASP A 245 -24.22 -3.24 48.25
N TRP A 246 -24.32 -2.14 47.51
CA TRP A 246 -23.53 -0.93 47.72
C TRP A 246 -23.75 -0.33 49.12
N THR A 247 -24.89 -0.58 49.74
CA THR A 247 -25.19 -0.11 51.10
C THR A 247 -24.35 -0.82 52.15
N GLN A 248 -24.19 -2.14 52.08
CA GLN A 248 -23.28 -2.86 53.01
C GLN A 248 -21.80 -2.63 52.70
N HIS A 249 -21.42 -2.53 51.43
CA HIS A 249 -20.00 -2.34 51.05
C HIS A 249 -19.47 -0.92 51.28
N ALA A 250 -20.31 0.12 51.15
CA ALA A 250 -19.89 1.50 51.35
C ALA A 250 -19.86 1.94 52.83
N LEU A 251 -20.52 1.22 53.74
CA LEU A 251 -20.64 1.61 55.15
C LEU A 251 -19.35 1.44 55.98
N GLY A 252 -18.25 0.95 55.40
CA GLY A 252 -16.98 0.76 56.11
C GLY A 252 -15.72 1.24 55.38
N MET A 253 -15.83 1.83 54.19
CA MET A 253 -14.67 2.21 53.38
C MET A 253 -14.64 3.72 53.13
N SER A 254 -13.52 4.37 53.44
CA SER A 254 -13.23 5.73 52.95
C SER A 254 -13.23 5.72 51.41
N CYS A 255 -13.70 6.80 50.78
CA CYS A 255 -13.64 6.97 49.32
C CYS A 255 -12.23 6.77 48.74
N ASP A 256 -11.19 6.98 49.55
CA ASP A 256 -9.79 6.81 49.16
C ASP A 256 -9.36 5.34 49.00
N ASN A 257 -10.13 4.38 49.54
CA ASN A 257 -9.78 2.96 49.52
C ASN A 257 -10.27 2.22 48.26
N PHE A 258 -10.94 2.90 47.32
CA PHE A 258 -11.50 2.29 46.10
C PHE A 258 -10.47 2.02 44.98
N THR A 259 -9.22 2.46 45.12
CA THR A 259 -8.30 2.54 43.98
C THR A 259 -7.51 1.28 43.67
N HIS A 260 -7.49 0.25 44.51
CA HIS A 260 -6.67 -0.95 44.22
C HIS A 260 -7.26 -2.25 44.79
N HIS A 261 -8.21 -2.83 44.06
CA HIS A 261 -8.33 -4.28 44.07
C HIS A 261 -7.92 -4.82 42.70
N PRO A 262 -6.84 -5.63 42.63
CA PRO A 262 -6.57 -6.39 41.42
C PRO A 262 -7.67 -7.43 41.29
N ILE A 263 -8.45 -7.33 40.21
CA ILE A 263 -9.33 -8.41 39.78
C ILE A 263 -8.38 -9.52 39.32
N THR A 264 -8.16 -10.53 40.16
CA THR A 264 -7.52 -11.77 39.73
C THR A 264 -8.47 -12.52 38.79
N PRO A 265 -7.92 -13.21 37.77
CA PRO A 265 -8.68 -13.83 36.69
C PRO A 265 -9.61 -14.96 37.15
#